data_AF-A0AA43CGH0-F1
#
_entry.id   AF-A0AA43CGH0-F1
#
_cell.length_a   1.000
_cell.length_b   1.000
_cell.length_c   1.000
_cell.angle_alpha   90.00
_cell.angle_beta   90.00
_cell.angle_gamma   90.00
#
_symmetry.space_group_name_H-M   'P 1'
#
loop_
_entity.id
_entity.type
_entity.pdbx_description
1 polymer ?
#
loop_
_entity_poly.entity_id
_entity_poly.type
_entity_poly.pdbx_seq_one_letter_code
_entity_poly.pdbx_strand_id
1 'polypeptide(L)'
;MKNSHLKRLSILAGVGIMLFSCTDDTLTQDENLDLLNAVPETTEAVTFNQGSYIIDGSYIVVLDRKVTGDVGAKFGNDYKAANSAVRDLATKVLGDLQMKGDAIDYVYSKTLTGVSVRMSADQAARLQADKRVAYVEKDQMFTLAPPPGKGPGNGGGGSPAQEIPWGITRVNGGATYSGNGVAWIIDSGIDSAHEDLNVDASRGFNAFTNGPDGDLSADGNGHGTHVAGTVAAIDNEVGVIGVAAGATVIPVKVLNKRGSGSYSGVIAGVDHVAANGSNGDVANMSLGGSFSQAVNDAVEAAAGTGVKFALAAGNESTDAATKSPASAN
;
A
#
# COMPACT_ATOMS: atom_id res chain seq x y z
N MET A 1 -45.96 73.08 -1.11
CA MET A 1 -47.06 73.05 -2.10
C MET A 1 -47.26 71.59 -2.48
N LYS A 2 -48.33 70.92 -1.98
CA LYS A 2 -49.54 70.47 -2.72
C LYS A 2 -49.20 69.57 -3.92
N ASN A 3 -49.64 68.33 -4.13
CA ASN A 3 -50.80 67.50 -3.72
C ASN A 3 -50.42 66.00 -4.00
N SER A 4 -50.71 64.97 -3.18
CA SER A 4 -51.91 64.07 -3.18
C SER A 4 -52.43 63.70 -4.58
N HIS A 5 -52.80 62.48 -5.02
CA HIS A 5 -53.32 61.20 -4.50
C HIS A 5 -53.07 60.17 -5.65
N LEU A 6 -53.04 58.85 -5.49
CA LEU A 6 -54.24 58.00 -5.50
C LEU A 6 -53.87 56.53 -5.23
N LYS A 7 -54.71 55.91 -4.40
CA LYS A 7 -54.79 54.47 -4.11
C LYS A 7 -55.20 53.67 -5.35
N ARG A 8 -54.66 52.47 -5.53
CA ARG A 8 -55.42 51.33 -6.06
C ARG A 8 -55.06 50.06 -5.27
N LEU A 9 -56.06 49.63 -4.50
CA LEU A 9 -56.16 48.34 -3.86
C LEU A 9 -56.83 47.41 -4.88
N SER A 10 -56.16 46.32 -5.26
CA SER A 10 -56.77 45.25 -6.05
C SER A 10 -56.55 43.94 -5.31
N ILE A 11 -57.65 43.41 -4.77
CA ILE A 11 -57.77 42.06 -4.23
C ILE A 11 -57.88 41.13 -5.44
N LEU A 12 -56.99 40.14 -5.55
CA LEU A 12 -57.25 38.95 -6.35
C LEU A 12 -56.80 37.73 -5.54
N ALA A 13 -57.79 36.91 -5.17
CA ALA A 13 -57.57 35.59 -4.59
C ALA A 13 -57.00 34.67 -5.67
N GLY A 14 -55.91 33.98 -5.35
CA GLY A 14 -55.29 32.97 -6.20
C GLY A 14 -54.90 31.77 -5.35
N VAL A 15 -55.71 30.71 -5.45
CA VAL A 15 -55.39 29.36 -4.97
C VAL A 15 -54.17 28.86 -5.77
N GLY A 16 -53.08 28.56 -5.08
CA GLY A 16 -51.84 28.05 -5.67
C GLY A 16 -51.39 26.79 -4.95
N ILE A 17 -51.62 25.66 -5.61
CA ILE A 17 -51.34 24.28 -5.21
C ILE A 17 -49.86 24.09 -4.84
N MET A 18 -49.56 23.48 -3.68
CA MET A 18 -48.24 22.92 -3.41
C MET A 18 -48.04 21.72 -4.34
N LEU A 19 -47.22 21.90 -5.37
CA LEU A 19 -46.69 20.79 -6.16
C LEU A 19 -45.38 20.34 -5.52
N PHE A 20 -45.40 19.14 -4.93
CA PHE A 20 -44.19 18.35 -4.76
C PHE A 20 -43.70 17.97 -6.17
N SER A 21 -42.60 18.56 -6.60
CA SER A 21 -41.86 18.09 -7.77
C SER A 21 -40.84 17.07 -7.30
N CYS A 22 -41.16 15.79 -7.45
CA CYS A 22 -40.14 14.78 -7.72
C CYS A 22 -39.73 14.99 -9.17
N THR A 23 -38.59 15.63 -9.40
CA THR A 23 -37.90 15.52 -10.69
C THR A 23 -37.13 14.21 -10.66
N ASP A 24 -37.54 13.26 -11.49
CA ASP A 24 -36.65 12.22 -11.98
C ASP A 24 -35.54 12.92 -12.76
N ASP A 25 -34.31 12.91 -12.25
CA ASP A 25 -33.14 13.36 -12.99
C ASP A 25 -32.86 12.34 -14.10
N THR A 26 -33.52 12.56 -15.24
CA THR A 26 -33.10 11.98 -16.51
C THR A 26 -31.78 12.64 -16.90
N LEU A 27 -30.67 11.91 -16.67
CA LEU A 27 -29.35 12.26 -17.15
C LEU A 27 -29.37 12.38 -18.68
N THR A 28 -29.32 13.61 -19.19
CA THR A 28 -29.20 13.86 -20.64
C THR A 28 -27.73 13.83 -21.05
N GLN A 29 -27.35 12.74 -21.72
CA GLN A 29 -26.50 12.70 -22.92
C GLN A 29 -25.27 13.64 -22.96
N ASP A 30 -24.30 13.39 -22.08
CA ASP A 30 -22.88 13.77 -22.26
C ASP A 30 -21.91 12.60 -21.99
N GLU A 31 -22.41 11.36 -22.03
CA GLU A 31 -21.59 10.13 -21.96
C GLU A 31 -21.36 9.53 -23.34
N ASN A 32 -20.58 10.23 -24.18
CA ASN A 32 -20.07 9.66 -25.43
C ASN A 32 -18.54 9.77 -25.54
N LEU A 33 -17.83 9.72 -24.40
CA LEU A 33 -16.38 9.52 -24.37
C LEU A 33 -15.96 8.05 -24.21
N ASP A 34 -16.92 7.13 -24.06
CA ASP A 34 -16.65 5.70 -23.81
C ASP A 34 -16.79 4.79 -25.04
N LEU A 35 -17.04 5.35 -26.23
CA LEU A 35 -17.26 4.57 -27.46
C LEU A 35 -16.12 4.62 -28.49
N LEU A 36 -14.96 5.20 -28.16
CA LEU A 36 -13.80 5.25 -29.07
C LEU A 36 -12.65 4.30 -28.73
N ASN A 37 -12.76 3.47 -27.69
CA ASN A 37 -11.72 2.51 -27.29
C ASN A 37 -12.11 1.03 -27.41
N ALA A 38 -13.13 0.69 -28.21
CA ALA A 38 -13.47 -0.70 -28.48
C ALA A 38 -12.42 -1.36 -29.41
N VAL A 39 -11.33 -1.87 -28.84
CA VAL A 39 -10.40 -2.80 -29.51
C VAL A 39 -10.98 -4.21 -29.41
N PRO A 40 -11.09 -4.98 -30.52
CA PRO A 40 -11.66 -6.33 -30.49
C PRO A 40 -10.75 -7.29 -29.71
N GLU A 41 -11.32 -7.91 -28.68
CA GLU A 41 -10.67 -8.88 -27.81
C GLU A 41 -10.64 -10.26 -28.49
N THR A 42 -9.58 -10.54 -29.25
CA THR A 42 -9.29 -11.90 -29.72
C THR A 42 -7.84 -12.26 -29.44
N THR A 43 -7.56 -12.56 -28.17
CA THR A 43 -6.43 -13.40 -27.76
C THR A 43 -6.89 -14.20 -26.55
N GLU A 44 -6.73 -15.52 -26.61
CA GLU A 44 -7.09 -16.47 -25.56
C GLU A 44 -6.77 -15.91 -24.18
N ALA A 45 -7.81 -15.69 -23.37
CA ALA A 45 -7.69 -15.16 -22.03
C ALA A 45 -6.87 -16.15 -21.19
N VAL A 46 -5.59 -15.82 -20.97
CA VAL A 46 -4.88 -16.31 -19.80
C VAL A 46 -5.64 -15.74 -18.61
N THR A 47 -6.43 -16.58 -17.94
CA THR A 47 -7.09 -16.21 -16.68
C THR A 47 -6.00 -15.90 -15.65
N PHE A 48 -5.63 -14.63 -15.52
CA PHE A 48 -4.91 -14.14 -14.36
C PHE A 48 -5.90 -14.18 -13.19
N ASN A 49 -5.69 -15.09 -12.26
CA ASN A 49 -6.50 -15.11 -11.04
C ASN A 49 -6.12 -13.87 -10.22
N GLN A 50 -6.93 -12.82 -10.34
CA GLN A 50 -6.78 -11.61 -9.53
C GLN A 50 -6.89 -11.98 -8.05
N GLY A 51 -6.01 -11.42 -7.23
CA GLY A 51 -6.03 -11.62 -5.79
C GLY A 51 -4.89 -12.50 -5.28
N SER A 52 -5.08 -13.03 -4.06
CA SER A 52 -4.02 -13.73 -3.35
C SER A 52 -4.18 -15.24 -3.39
N TYR A 53 -3.07 -15.97 -3.52
CA TYR A 53 -3.07 -17.43 -3.40
C TYR A 53 -2.14 -17.89 -2.26
N ILE A 54 -2.45 -19.05 -1.67
CA ILE A 54 -1.62 -19.65 -0.62
C ILE A 54 -0.27 -20.09 -1.21
N ILE A 55 0.82 -19.74 -0.55
CA ILE A 55 2.16 -20.23 -0.87
C ILE A 55 2.34 -21.56 -0.14
N ASP A 56 2.31 -22.67 -0.88
CA ASP A 56 2.43 -24.00 -0.28
C ASP A 56 3.74 -24.15 0.52
N GLY A 57 3.61 -24.78 1.68
CA GLY A 57 4.70 -24.98 2.62
C GLY A 57 5.28 -23.70 3.25
N SER A 58 4.66 -22.52 3.10
CA SER A 58 5.11 -21.26 3.71
C SER A 58 4.12 -20.77 4.76
N TYR A 59 4.64 -20.39 5.93
CA TYR A 59 3.83 -19.96 7.08
C TYR A 59 4.46 -18.77 7.77
N ILE A 60 3.61 -17.89 8.30
CA ILE A 60 3.96 -16.82 9.21
C ILE A 60 3.64 -17.31 10.63
N VAL A 61 4.64 -17.31 11.51
CA VAL A 61 4.52 -17.74 12.90
C VAL A 61 4.71 -16.54 13.79
N VAL A 62 3.65 -16.17 14.53
CA VAL A 62 3.67 -15.07 15.49
C VAL A 62 3.76 -15.66 16.90
N LEU A 63 4.79 -15.26 17.63
CA LEU A 63 5.05 -15.71 18.99
C LEU A 63 4.28 -14.86 20.00
N ASP A 64 3.79 -15.51 21.05
CA ASP A 64 3.08 -14.82 22.13
C ASP A 64 4.09 -14.10 23.04
N ARG A 65 4.13 -12.77 22.93
CA ARG A 65 4.98 -11.90 23.76
C ARG A 65 4.67 -12.01 25.25
N LYS A 66 3.46 -12.41 25.67
CA LYS A 66 3.10 -12.61 27.08
C LYS A 66 3.78 -13.85 27.66
N VAL A 67 4.07 -14.84 26.82
CA VAL A 67 4.70 -16.10 27.22
C VAL A 67 6.21 -16.07 26.99
N THR A 68 6.64 -15.55 25.85
CA THR A 68 8.06 -15.53 25.45
C THR A 68 8.80 -14.27 25.92
N GLY A 69 8.08 -13.23 26.33
CA GLY A 69 8.60 -11.89 26.54
C GLY A 69 8.82 -11.16 25.21
N ASP A 70 8.75 -9.83 25.24
CA ASP A 70 9.10 -9.02 24.08
C ASP A 70 10.62 -8.92 23.95
N VAL A 71 11.22 -9.90 23.26
CA VAL A 71 12.68 -9.98 23.10
C VAL A 71 13.22 -8.89 22.18
N GLY A 72 12.43 -8.44 21.20
CA GLY A 72 12.83 -7.39 20.25
C GLY A 72 12.88 -6.02 20.90
N ALA A 73 11.92 -5.71 21.77
CA ALA A 73 11.85 -4.42 22.48
C ALA A 73 13.08 -4.15 23.37
N LYS A 74 13.78 -5.21 23.85
CA LYS A 74 14.97 -5.07 24.70
C LYS A 74 16.14 -4.36 24.01
N PHE A 75 16.14 -4.31 22.68
CA PHE A 75 17.23 -3.75 21.89
C PHE A 75 16.97 -2.32 21.42
N GLY A 76 15.88 -1.66 21.86
CA GLY A 76 15.61 -0.25 21.53
C GLY A 76 15.66 -0.02 20.02
N ASN A 77 16.55 0.83 19.54
CA ASN A 77 16.69 1.13 18.10
C ASN A 77 17.65 0.20 17.35
N ASP A 78 18.31 -0.75 18.02
CA ASP A 78 19.18 -1.73 17.35
C ASP A 78 18.33 -2.83 16.69
N TYR A 79 17.84 -2.53 15.50
CA TYR A 79 16.97 -3.40 14.72
C TYR A 79 17.65 -4.73 14.35
N LYS A 80 18.96 -4.70 14.08
CA LYS A 80 19.72 -5.91 13.74
C LYS A 80 19.84 -6.86 14.93
N ALA A 81 20.15 -6.33 16.11
CA ALA A 81 20.20 -7.13 17.33
C ALA A 81 18.81 -7.65 17.73
N ALA A 82 17.76 -6.83 17.58
CA ALA A 82 16.37 -7.26 17.79
C ALA A 82 15.99 -8.44 16.88
N ASN A 83 16.31 -8.36 15.58
CA ASN A 83 16.07 -9.45 14.63
C ASN A 83 16.88 -10.70 14.97
N SER A 84 18.14 -10.56 15.40
CA SER A 84 18.93 -11.72 15.85
C SER A 84 18.28 -12.41 17.05
N ALA A 85 17.82 -11.64 18.04
CA ALA A 85 17.20 -12.19 19.25
C ALA A 85 15.86 -12.89 18.97
N VAL A 86 15.03 -12.32 18.09
CA VAL A 86 13.79 -13.00 17.66
C VAL A 86 14.10 -14.27 16.88
N ARG A 87 15.10 -14.24 15.99
CA ARG A 87 15.54 -15.43 15.24
C ARG A 87 16.01 -16.55 16.17
N ASP A 88 16.79 -16.22 17.19
CA ASP A 88 17.29 -17.19 18.18
C ASP A 88 16.12 -17.81 18.98
N LEU A 89 15.17 -16.98 19.41
CA LEU A 89 13.96 -17.43 20.09
C LEU A 89 13.13 -18.36 19.20
N ALA A 90 12.86 -17.97 17.96
CA ALA A 90 12.10 -18.78 17.00
C ALA A 90 12.80 -20.11 16.71
N THR A 91 14.13 -20.08 16.49
CA THR A 91 14.94 -21.28 16.27
C THR A 91 14.86 -22.24 17.46
N LYS A 92 14.88 -21.71 18.69
CA LYS A 92 14.69 -22.52 19.90
C LYS A 92 13.30 -23.17 19.96
N VAL A 93 12.24 -22.40 19.68
CA VAL A 93 10.86 -22.92 19.65
C VAL A 93 10.72 -24.03 18.61
N LEU A 94 11.25 -23.81 17.40
CA LEU A 94 11.25 -24.81 16.33
C LEU A 94 12.06 -26.06 16.72
N GLY A 95 13.25 -25.87 17.30
CA GLY A 95 14.13 -26.96 17.72
C GLY A 95 13.52 -27.85 18.81
N ASP A 96 12.82 -27.28 19.79
CA ASP A 96 12.11 -28.02 20.83
C ASP A 96 11.01 -28.95 20.24
N LEU A 97 10.50 -28.61 19.06
CA LEU A 97 9.54 -29.43 18.31
C LEU A 97 10.21 -30.32 17.25
N GLN A 98 11.53 -30.45 17.27
CA GLN A 98 12.33 -31.22 16.31
C GLN A 98 12.16 -30.70 14.87
N MET A 99 11.94 -29.40 14.71
CA MET A 99 11.93 -28.71 13.42
C MET A 99 13.25 -27.97 13.23
N LYS A 100 13.74 -27.91 11.99
CA LYS A 100 14.98 -27.17 11.69
C LYS A 100 14.64 -25.71 11.37
N GLY A 101 15.44 -24.79 11.91
CA GLY A 101 15.28 -23.33 11.74
C GLY A 101 16.00 -22.74 10.53
N ASP A 102 16.67 -23.57 9.72
CA ASP A 102 17.29 -23.19 8.45
C ASP A 102 16.27 -22.80 7.37
N ALA A 103 14.98 -23.02 7.63
CA ALA A 103 13.85 -22.66 6.79
C ALA A 103 13.24 -21.28 7.08
N ILE A 104 13.85 -20.46 7.95
CA ILE A 104 13.33 -19.11 8.27
C ILE A 104 13.70 -18.12 7.15
N ASP A 105 12.68 -17.63 6.45
CA ASP A 105 12.81 -16.66 5.35
C ASP A 105 12.91 -15.21 5.89
N TYR A 106 11.97 -14.78 6.73
CA TYR A 106 11.94 -13.44 7.33
C TYR A 106 11.82 -13.49 8.86
N VAL A 107 12.25 -12.42 9.52
CA VAL A 107 12.14 -12.21 10.97
C VAL A 107 11.51 -10.85 11.21
N TYR A 108 10.61 -10.79 12.18
CA TYR A 108 9.87 -9.59 12.54
C TYR A 108 10.13 -9.29 14.02
N SER A 109 10.63 -8.10 14.32
CA SER A 109 10.99 -7.73 15.71
C SER A 109 10.40 -6.42 16.20
N LYS A 110 9.85 -5.57 15.32
CA LYS A 110 9.26 -4.28 15.70
C LYS A 110 7.75 -4.31 15.73
N THR A 111 7.15 -4.82 14.67
CA THR A 111 5.71 -4.90 14.48
C THR A 111 5.18 -6.14 15.17
N LEU A 112 5.69 -7.31 14.76
CA LEU A 112 5.42 -8.60 15.34
C LEU A 112 6.65 -9.12 16.12
N THR A 113 6.47 -10.16 16.91
CA THR A 113 7.59 -11.02 17.35
C THR A 113 7.38 -12.36 16.69
N GLY A 114 8.10 -12.63 15.61
CA GLY A 114 7.80 -13.79 14.81
C GLY A 114 8.75 -13.98 13.64
N VAL A 115 8.44 -14.99 12.84
CA VAL A 115 9.21 -15.37 11.65
C VAL A 115 8.28 -15.88 10.55
N SER A 116 8.69 -15.75 9.30
CA SER A 116 8.18 -16.64 8.26
C SER A 116 9.10 -17.83 8.09
N VAL A 117 8.53 -19.00 7.85
CA VAL A 117 9.27 -20.26 7.84
C VAL A 117 8.63 -21.27 6.92
N ARG A 118 9.47 -22.04 6.22
CA ARG A 118 9.04 -23.17 5.41
C ARG A 118 8.84 -24.43 6.25
N MET A 119 7.66 -25.04 6.17
CA MET A 119 7.33 -26.25 6.93
C MET A 119 6.13 -27.01 6.32
N SER A 120 5.90 -28.24 6.78
CA SER A 120 4.70 -29.00 6.43
C SER A 120 3.47 -28.53 7.22
N ALA A 121 2.27 -28.88 6.73
CA ALA A 121 1.02 -28.60 7.45
C ALA A 121 0.98 -29.25 8.84
N ASP A 122 1.52 -30.46 8.99
CA ASP A 122 1.60 -31.15 10.29
C ASP A 122 2.52 -30.41 11.26
N GLN A 123 3.64 -29.86 10.76
CA GLN A 123 4.53 -29.03 11.57
C GLN A 123 3.83 -27.73 11.99
N ALA A 124 3.12 -27.07 11.08
CA ALA A 124 2.33 -25.87 11.40
C ALA A 124 1.28 -26.16 12.47
N ALA A 125 0.56 -27.29 12.37
CA ALA A 125 -0.42 -27.71 13.38
C ALA A 125 0.21 -27.97 14.76
N ARG A 126 1.42 -28.54 14.80
CA ARG A 126 2.17 -28.75 16.06
C ARG A 126 2.62 -27.43 16.68
N LEU A 127 3.08 -26.47 15.87
CA LEU A 127 3.44 -25.13 16.35
C LEU A 127 2.24 -24.36 16.87
N GLN A 128 1.11 -24.44 16.17
CA GLN A 128 -0.14 -23.79 16.59
C GLN A 128 -0.63 -24.29 17.97
N ALA A 129 -0.24 -25.50 18.38
CA ALA A 129 -0.56 -26.06 19.70
C ALA A 129 0.44 -25.68 20.81
N ASP A 130 1.58 -25.07 20.47
CA ASP A 130 2.59 -24.65 21.44
C ASP A 130 2.17 -23.33 22.12
N LYS A 131 2.22 -23.28 23.45
CA LYS A 131 1.80 -22.10 24.23
C LYS A 131 2.62 -20.84 23.97
N ARG A 132 3.81 -20.98 23.37
CA ARG A 132 4.68 -19.85 22.99
C ARG A 132 4.26 -19.20 21.67
N VAL A 133 3.38 -19.83 20.91
CA VAL A 133 2.89 -19.36 19.61
C VAL A 133 1.52 -18.72 19.82
N ALA A 134 1.35 -17.48 19.38
CA ALA A 134 0.07 -16.80 19.39
C ALA A 134 -0.82 -17.34 18.27
N TYR A 135 -0.28 -17.39 17.04
CA TYR A 135 -0.94 -18.00 15.90
C TYR A 135 0.06 -18.35 14.79
N VAL A 136 -0.38 -19.23 13.91
CA VAL A 136 0.29 -19.62 12.66
C VAL A 136 -0.66 -19.31 11.51
N GLU A 137 -0.21 -18.49 10.57
CA GLU A 137 -0.95 -18.12 9.36
C GLU A 137 -0.27 -18.73 8.14
N LYS A 138 -1.04 -19.21 7.15
CA LYS A 138 -0.49 -19.60 5.86
C LYS A 138 -0.05 -18.36 5.11
N ASP A 139 1.17 -18.34 4.60
CA ASP A 139 1.66 -17.22 3.82
C ASP A 139 0.95 -17.18 2.46
N GLN A 140 0.74 -15.97 1.95
CA GLN A 140 -0.02 -15.73 0.73
C GLN A 140 0.80 -14.87 -0.22
N MET A 141 0.62 -15.09 -1.51
CA MET A 141 1.17 -14.25 -2.57
C MET A 141 0.09 -13.27 -3.01
N PHE A 142 0.43 -11.99 -3.10
CA PHE A 142 -0.36 -10.98 -3.80
C PHE A 142 0.26 -10.70 -5.17
N THR A 143 -0.55 -10.27 -6.14
CA THR A 143 -0.10 -9.81 -7.45
C THR A 143 -0.94 -8.62 -7.90
N LEU A 144 -0.27 -7.54 -8.33
CA LEU A 144 -0.92 -6.39 -8.95
C LEU A 144 -1.69 -6.80 -10.20
N ALA A 145 -2.86 -6.19 -10.40
CA ALA A 145 -3.54 -6.26 -11.68
C ALA A 145 -2.66 -5.58 -12.75
N PRO A 146 -2.54 -6.14 -13.96
CA PRO A 146 -1.92 -5.42 -15.05
C PRO A 146 -2.70 -4.12 -15.30
N PRO A 147 -2.00 -3.01 -15.61
CA PRO A 147 -2.68 -1.75 -15.89
C PRO A 147 -3.62 -1.92 -17.10
N PRO A 148 -4.81 -1.27 -17.08
CA PRO A 148 -5.70 -1.30 -18.23
C PRO A 148 -5.04 -0.59 -19.42
N GLY A 149 -4.81 -1.34 -20.50
CA GLY A 149 -4.23 -0.84 -21.74
C GLY A 149 -2.68 -0.82 -21.76
N LYS A 150 -2.12 -0.61 -22.95
CA LYS A 150 -0.72 -0.20 -23.07
C LYS A 150 -0.70 1.29 -22.73
N GLY A 151 -0.03 1.66 -21.63
CA GLY A 151 0.39 3.06 -21.45
C GLY A 151 1.08 3.57 -22.72
N PRO A 152 1.15 4.88 -22.96
CA PRO A 152 1.83 5.41 -24.14
C PRO A 152 3.19 4.73 -24.26
N GLY A 153 3.45 4.10 -25.41
CA GLY A 153 4.56 3.15 -25.63
C GLY A 153 5.97 3.73 -25.48
N ASN A 154 6.09 4.92 -24.89
CA ASN A 154 7.28 5.68 -24.60
C ASN A 154 7.43 5.85 -23.09
N GLY A 155 7.33 4.77 -22.32
CA GLY A 155 7.81 4.73 -20.95
C GLY A 155 9.33 4.87 -20.96
N GLY A 156 9.81 6.10 -21.07
CA GLY A 156 11.23 6.45 -21.09
C GLY A 156 11.60 7.46 -22.19
N GLY A 157 12.14 8.59 -21.76
CA GLY A 157 13.12 9.35 -22.56
C GLY A 157 12.57 10.51 -23.38
N GLY A 158 11.81 11.38 -22.75
CA GLY A 158 11.56 12.73 -23.27
C GLY A 158 10.76 13.46 -22.22
N SER A 159 11.34 14.51 -21.66
CA SER A 159 10.65 15.31 -20.66
C SER A 159 9.77 16.33 -21.37
N PRO A 160 8.45 16.05 -21.54
CA PRO A 160 7.53 17.12 -21.88
C PRO A 160 7.65 18.21 -20.81
N ALA A 161 7.26 19.43 -21.18
CA ALA A 161 7.11 20.49 -20.20
C ALA A 161 6.24 20.00 -19.04
N GLN A 162 6.58 20.40 -17.82
CA GLN A 162 5.86 19.99 -16.62
C GLN A 162 4.35 20.19 -16.76
N GLU A 163 3.60 19.18 -16.37
CA GLU A 163 2.14 19.23 -16.26
C GLU A 163 1.67 18.95 -14.83
N ILE A 164 0.48 19.48 -14.48
CA ILE A 164 -0.17 19.17 -13.21
C ILE A 164 -1.24 18.10 -13.49
N PRO A 165 -1.03 16.83 -13.06
CA PRO A 165 -2.05 15.81 -13.23
C PRO A 165 -3.36 16.24 -12.54
N TRP A 166 -4.49 15.99 -13.19
CA TRP A 166 -5.80 16.47 -12.72
C TRP A 166 -6.08 16.09 -11.26
N GLY A 167 -5.66 14.88 -10.85
CA GLY A 167 -5.87 14.34 -9.51
C GLY A 167 -5.17 15.16 -8.42
N ILE A 168 -4.02 15.73 -8.76
CA ILE A 168 -3.25 16.61 -7.86
C ILE A 168 -4.04 17.90 -7.61
N THR A 169 -4.56 18.53 -8.68
CA THR A 169 -5.43 19.71 -8.56
C THR A 169 -6.70 19.36 -7.76
N ARG A 170 -7.31 18.19 -8.02
CA ARG A 170 -8.55 17.75 -7.38
C ARG A 170 -8.44 17.65 -5.86
N VAL A 171 -7.27 17.29 -5.34
CA VAL A 171 -7.00 17.19 -3.89
C VAL A 171 -6.32 18.45 -3.33
N ASN A 172 -6.24 19.52 -4.12
CA ASN A 172 -5.55 20.76 -3.75
C ASN A 172 -4.08 20.51 -3.35
N GLY A 173 -3.42 19.59 -4.07
CA GLY A 173 -1.99 19.30 -3.98
C GLY A 173 -1.15 20.15 -4.93
N GLY A 174 0.10 19.75 -5.14
CA GLY A 174 1.03 20.46 -6.01
C GLY A 174 1.79 21.59 -5.31
N ALA A 175 1.64 21.71 -3.99
CA ALA A 175 2.44 22.65 -3.20
C ALA A 175 3.83 22.04 -2.95
N THR A 176 4.88 22.86 -3.07
CA THR A 176 6.23 22.48 -2.66
C THR A 176 6.24 22.05 -1.19
N TYR A 177 6.71 20.83 -0.94
CA TYR A 177 6.81 20.31 0.40
C TYR A 177 7.91 21.04 1.18
N SER A 178 7.59 21.48 2.40
CA SER A 178 8.49 22.23 3.29
C SER A 178 8.63 21.59 4.67
N GLY A 179 8.06 20.39 4.86
CA GLY A 179 8.18 19.65 6.11
C GLY A 179 9.44 18.80 6.18
N ASN A 180 9.59 18.07 7.28
CA ASN A 180 10.75 17.19 7.53
C ASN A 180 10.41 15.69 7.43
N GLY A 181 9.13 15.35 7.21
CA GLY A 181 8.69 13.96 7.08
C GLY A 181 9.01 13.41 5.69
N VAL A 182 9.12 12.08 5.62
CA VAL A 182 9.37 11.36 4.37
C VAL A 182 8.21 10.42 4.03
N ALA A 183 8.12 10.00 2.76
CA ALA A 183 7.16 9.03 2.28
C ALA A 183 7.81 7.67 2.00
N TRP A 184 7.47 6.66 2.81
CA TRP A 184 7.87 5.28 2.59
C TRP A 184 6.93 4.64 1.57
N ILE A 185 7.46 4.20 0.43
CA ILE A 185 6.67 3.58 -0.65
C ILE A 185 6.86 2.06 -0.59
N ILE A 186 5.88 1.39 0.02
CA ILE A 186 5.87 -0.08 0.18
C ILE A 186 5.24 -0.70 -1.06
N ASP A 187 6.07 -1.02 -2.05
CA ASP A 187 5.63 -1.34 -3.42
C ASP A 187 6.69 -2.14 -4.22
N SER A 188 6.80 -1.97 -5.55
CA SER A 188 7.75 -2.65 -6.44
C SER A 188 9.17 -2.07 -6.45
N GLY A 189 9.41 -1.05 -5.62
CA GLY A 189 10.64 -0.25 -5.61
C GLY A 189 10.40 1.15 -6.19
N ILE A 190 11.46 1.92 -6.35
CA ILE A 190 11.44 3.24 -7.01
C ILE A 190 12.69 3.29 -7.89
N ASP A 191 12.57 3.81 -9.11
CA ASP A 191 13.73 4.21 -9.89
C ASP A 191 14.47 5.36 -9.17
N SER A 192 15.58 5.02 -8.52
CA SER A 192 16.35 5.98 -7.73
C SER A 192 17.11 7.01 -8.56
N ALA A 193 17.23 6.79 -9.88
CA ALA A 193 17.86 7.71 -10.81
C ALA A 193 16.86 8.60 -11.54
N HIS A 194 15.56 8.51 -11.22
CA HIS A 194 14.51 9.27 -11.89
C HIS A 194 14.68 10.77 -11.65
N GLU A 195 14.81 11.57 -12.71
CA GLU A 195 15.13 13.00 -12.62
C GLU A 195 14.08 13.85 -11.90
N ASP A 196 12.83 13.37 -11.88
CA ASP A 196 11.69 14.04 -11.28
C ASP A 196 11.36 13.58 -9.84
N LEU A 197 12.28 12.86 -9.17
CA LEU A 197 12.07 12.32 -7.82
C LEU A 197 13.27 12.54 -6.89
N ASN A 198 12.99 12.85 -5.62
CA ASN A 198 13.98 12.89 -4.54
C ASN A 198 13.99 11.55 -3.79
N VAL A 199 14.75 10.57 -4.29
CA VAL A 199 14.77 9.20 -3.74
C VAL A 199 15.92 9.00 -2.75
N ASP A 200 15.62 8.58 -1.52
CA ASP A 200 16.62 8.12 -0.54
C ASP A 200 16.63 6.60 -0.42
N ALA A 201 17.30 5.94 -1.36
CA ALA A 201 17.46 4.48 -1.37
C ALA A 201 18.35 3.96 -0.22
N SER A 202 19.13 4.82 0.44
CA SER A 202 20.04 4.41 1.52
C SER A 202 19.28 3.95 2.78
N ARG A 203 18.05 4.42 2.95
CA ARG A 203 17.12 4.02 4.02
C ARG A 203 16.16 2.91 3.60
N GLY A 204 16.19 2.49 2.34
CA GLY A 204 15.19 1.58 1.78
C GLY A 204 15.34 0.13 2.23
N PHE A 205 14.40 -0.70 1.76
CA PHE A 205 14.33 -2.13 2.06
C PHE A 205 14.03 -2.92 0.78
N ASN A 206 14.62 -4.10 0.64
CA ASN A 206 14.33 -5.03 -0.46
C ASN A 206 14.03 -6.43 0.09
N ALA A 207 12.81 -6.91 -0.14
CA ALA A 207 12.41 -8.28 0.20
C ALA A 207 13.10 -9.33 -0.68
N PHE A 208 13.63 -8.95 -1.85
CA PHE A 208 14.29 -9.83 -2.80
C PHE A 208 15.79 -9.55 -2.78
N THR A 209 16.59 -10.31 -2.03
CA THR A 209 18.04 -10.03 -1.93
C THR A 209 18.88 -10.78 -2.97
N ASN A 210 18.27 -11.60 -3.82
CA ASN A 210 18.94 -12.43 -4.82
C ASN A 210 18.23 -12.33 -6.18
N GLY A 211 19.00 -12.50 -7.26
CA GLY A 211 18.46 -12.56 -8.61
C GLY A 211 18.11 -11.18 -9.21
N PRO A 212 17.29 -11.14 -10.27
CA PRO A 212 17.06 -9.92 -11.06
C PRO A 212 16.30 -8.81 -10.30
N ASP A 213 15.66 -9.14 -9.19
CA ASP A 213 14.95 -8.20 -8.32
C ASP A 213 15.80 -7.73 -7.12
N GLY A 214 17.07 -8.17 -7.07
CA GLY A 214 18.06 -7.85 -6.04
C GLY A 214 18.46 -6.39 -5.91
N ASP A 215 18.28 -5.64 -6.99
CA ASP A 215 18.63 -4.23 -7.05
C ASP A 215 17.49 -3.35 -6.50
N LEU A 216 17.77 -2.64 -5.41
CA LEU A 216 16.84 -1.69 -4.79
C LEU A 216 16.82 -0.34 -5.53
N SER A 217 17.86 -0.02 -6.31
CA SER A 217 17.95 1.24 -7.05
C SER A 217 17.03 1.28 -8.27
N ALA A 218 16.53 0.12 -8.69
CA ALA A 218 15.67 -0.06 -9.85
C ALA A 218 14.27 -0.54 -9.47
N ASP A 219 13.26 0.05 -10.11
CA ASP A 219 11.90 -0.48 -10.14
C ASP A 219 11.68 -1.30 -11.42
N GLY A 220 11.72 -2.62 -11.28
CA GLY A 220 11.58 -3.54 -12.44
C GLY A 220 10.14 -3.66 -12.96
N ASN A 221 9.17 -3.08 -12.26
CA ASN A 221 7.76 -3.10 -12.64
C ASN A 221 7.27 -1.72 -13.11
N GLY A 222 7.65 -0.66 -12.41
CA GLY A 222 7.27 0.73 -12.66
C GLY A 222 6.13 1.24 -11.78
N HIS A 223 5.37 0.35 -11.12
CA HIS A 223 4.23 0.74 -10.29
C HIS A 223 4.65 1.60 -9.09
N GLY A 224 5.68 1.20 -8.35
CA GLY A 224 6.16 1.97 -7.19
C GLY A 224 6.73 3.34 -7.57
N THR A 225 7.40 3.46 -8.72
CA THR A 225 7.87 4.76 -9.25
C THR A 225 6.70 5.67 -9.61
N HIS A 226 5.65 5.14 -10.24
CA HIS A 226 4.43 5.90 -10.54
C HIS A 226 3.71 6.37 -9.26
N VAL A 227 3.61 5.49 -8.26
CA VAL A 227 3.07 5.83 -6.93
C VAL A 227 3.90 6.93 -6.27
N ALA A 228 5.23 6.81 -6.27
CA ALA A 228 6.14 7.82 -5.73
C ALA A 228 5.97 9.18 -6.42
N GLY A 229 5.81 9.21 -7.75
CA GLY A 229 5.54 10.43 -8.52
C GLY A 229 4.25 11.11 -8.12
N THR A 230 3.17 10.34 -7.94
CA THR A 230 1.89 10.89 -7.46
C THR A 230 2.04 11.56 -6.08
N VAL A 231 2.86 10.98 -5.20
CA VAL A 231 3.10 11.53 -3.87
C VAL A 231 3.99 12.78 -3.93
N ALA A 232 5.11 12.72 -4.66
CA ALA A 232 6.23 13.63 -4.43
C ALA A 232 7.04 14.04 -5.67
N ALA A 233 6.54 13.87 -6.89
CA ALA A 233 7.22 14.41 -8.07
C ALA A 233 7.52 15.90 -7.90
N ILE A 234 8.68 16.33 -8.40
CA ILE A 234 9.29 17.62 -8.08
C ILE A 234 8.57 18.72 -8.86
N ASP A 235 8.32 19.87 -8.24
CA ASP A 235 7.91 21.10 -8.95
C ASP A 235 9.12 21.66 -9.72
N ASN A 236 9.16 21.46 -11.04
CA ASN A 236 10.30 21.77 -11.92
C ASN A 236 9.82 22.03 -13.37
N GLU A 237 10.67 21.86 -14.37
CA GLU A 237 10.36 22.16 -15.78
C GLU A 237 9.97 20.92 -16.61
N VAL A 238 9.95 19.74 -15.99
CA VAL A 238 9.78 18.45 -16.66
C VAL A 238 8.67 17.61 -15.99
N GLY A 239 8.20 16.59 -16.70
CA GLY A 239 7.39 15.53 -16.08
C GLY A 239 6.10 16.03 -15.43
N VAL A 240 5.89 15.67 -14.16
CA VAL A 240 4.65 15.93 -13.43
C VAL A 240 4.94 16.50 -12.04
N ILE A 241 3.90 17.02 -11.38
CA ILE A 241 4.00 17.46 -9.98
C ILE A 241 3.30 16.48 -9.03
N GLY A 242 3.90 16.19 -7.87
CA GLY A 242 3.30 15.36 -6.82
C GLY A 242 2.37 16.16 -5.90
N VAL A 243 1.61 15.46 -5.05
CA VAL A 243 0.74 16.12 -4.05
C VAL A 243 1.59 16.94 -3.07
N ALA A 244 2.66 16.36 -2.54
CA ALA A 244 3.66 16.98 -1.69
C ALA A 244 4.96 17.15 -2.49
N ALA A 245 4.96 18.10 -3.42
CA ALA A 245 5.97 18.20 -4.47
C ALA A 245 7.39 18.30 -3.88
N GLY A 246 8.28 17.40 -4.32
CA GLY A 246 9.68 17.35 -3.89
C GLY A 246 9.93 16.73 -2.51
N ALA A 247 8.92 16.18 -1.82
CA ALA A 247 9.14 15.40 -0.61
C ALA A 247 10.09 14.21 -0.86
N THR A 248 10.89 13.82 0.15
CA THR A 248 11.76 12.64 0.01
C THR A 248 10.92 11.36 0.04
N VAL A 249 11.16 10.49 -0.93
CA VAL A 249 10.55 9.15 -1.00
C VAL A 249 11.60 8.07 -0.69
N ILE A 250 11.19 7.02 0.03
CA ILE A 250 12.07 5.90 0.39
C ILE A 250 11.48 4.61 -0.17
N PRO A 251 12.25 3.84 -0.97
CA PRO A 251 11.76 2.59 -1.54
C PRO A 251 11.72 1.46 -0.50
N VAL A 252 10.55 0.84 -0.36
CA VAL A 252 10.36 -0.41 0.39
C VAL A 252 9.84 -1.46 -0.60
N LYS A 253 10.78 -2.13 -1.26
CA LYS A 253 10.52 -3.06 -2.36
C LYS A 253 10.06 -4.41 -1.83
N VAL A 254 8.76 -4.66 -1.92
CA VAL A 254 8.08 -5.90 -1.49
C VAL A 254 7.36 -6.60 -2.64
N LEU A 255 7.27 -5.97 -3.82
CA LEU A 255 6.79 -6.56 -5.07
C LEU A 255 7.93 -6.71 -6.08
N ASN A 256 7.98 -7.83 -6.79
CA ASN A 256 8.99 -8.07 -7.82
C ASN A 256 8.62 -7.37 -9.14
N LYS A 257 9.44 -7.51 -10.18
CA LYS A 257 9.21 -6.94 -11.52
C LYS A 257 7.88 -7.34 -12.18
N ARG A 258 7.24 -8.43 -11.72
CA ARG A 258 5.91 -8.87 -12.20
C ARG A 258 4.77 -8.33 -11.33
N GLY A 259 5.06 -7.51 -10.33
CA GLY A 259 4.08 -6.96 -9.39
C GLY A 259 3.64 -7.97 -8.33
N SER A 260 4.39 -9.05 -8.09
CA SER A 260 4.03 -10.08 -7.10
C SER A 260 4.91 -10.00 -5.85
N GLY A 261 4.32 -10.22 -4.68
CA GLY A 261 5.01 -10.25 -3.39
C GLY A 261 4.30 -11.12 -2.35
N SER A 262 5.06 -11.80 -1.49
CA SER A 262 4.49 -12.57 -0.38
C SER A 262 4.09 -11.66 0.78
N TYR A 263 3.04 -12.02 1.51
CA TYR A 263 2.65 -11.33 2.74
C TYR A 263 3.78 -11.36 3.77
N SER A 264 4.52 -12.45 3.85
CA SER A 264 5.73 -12.52 4.66
C SER A 264 6.79 -11.46 4.32
N GLY A 265 6.97 -11.14 3.03
CA GLY A 265 7.88 -10.07 2.57
C GLY A 265 7.30 -8.67 2.77
N VAL A 266 5.98 -8.51 2.58
CA VAL A 266 5.26 -7.26 2.90
C VAL A 266 5.41 -6.92 4.38
N ILE A 267 5.18 -7.88 5.27
CA ILE A 267 5.35 -7.71 6.73
C ILE A 267 6.80 -7.33 7.05
N ALA A 268 7.80 -7.93 6.39
CA ALA A 268 9.20 -7.55 6.59
C ALA A 268 9.49 -6.09 6.20
N GLY A 269 8.86 -5.60 5.13
CA GLY A 269 8.91 -4.19 4.73
C GLY A 269 8.24 -3.27 5.74
N VAL A 270 7.05 -3.63 6.24
CA VAL A 270 6.34 -2.89 7.29
C VAL A 270 7.15 -2.88 8.60
N ASP A 271 7.80 -3.99 8.96
CA ASP A 271 8.69 -4.08 10.12
C ASP A 271 9.90 -3.16 9.99
N HIS A 272 10.48 -3.07 8.78
CA HIS A 272 11.57 -2.13 8.48
C HIS A 272 11.13 -0.67 8.60
N VAL A 273 9.92 -0.33 8.13
CA VAL A 273 9.35 1.02 8.31
C VAL A 273 9.13 1.32 9.79
N ALA A 274 8.59 0.38 10.57
CA ALA A 274 8.43 0.56 12.01
C ALA A 274 9.77 0.75 12.74
N ALA A 275 10.85 0.13 12.25
CA ALA A 275 12.18 0.25 12.83
C ALA A 275 12.89 1.57 12.52
N ASN A 276 12.65 2.15 11.34
CA ASN A 276 13.45 3.25 10.79
C ASN A 276 12.65 4.53 10.47
N GLY A 277 11.32 4.45 10.55
CA GLY A 277 10.40 5.58 10.40
C GLY A 277 10.40 6.48 11.63
N SER A 278 10.04 7.73 11.42
CA SER A 278 9.89 8.74 12.47
C SER A 278 8.45 9.23 12.58
N ASN A 279 8.09 9.74 13.75
CA ASN A 279 6.78 10.38 13.93
C ASN A 279 6.62 11.54 12.92
N GLY A 280 5.54 11.51 12.15
CA GLY A 280 5.29 12.46 11.06
C GLY A 280 5.70 11.98 9.66
N ASP A 281 6.41 10.85 9.56
CA ASP A 281 6.56 10.14 8.30
C ASP A 281 5.22 9.52 7.88
N VAL A 282 5.09 9.26 6.58
CA VAL A 282 3.95 8.54 6.01
C VAL A 282 4.43 7.29 5.28
N ALA A 283 3.63 6.24 5.30
CA ALA A 283 3.85 5.02 4.53
C ALA A 283 2.65 4.78 3.62
N ASN A 284 2.91 4.51 2.34
CA ASN A 284 1.89 4.18 1.37
C ASN A 284 1.99 2.70 0.97
N MET A 285 0.87 1.99 1.01
CA MET A 285 0.73 0.62 0.55
C MET A 285 -0.32 0.57 -0.56
N SER A 286 0.11 0.76 -1.81
CA SER A 286 -0.74 0.63 -3.01
C SER A 286 -0.81 -0.83 -3.47
N LEU A 287 -1.06 -1.72 -2.52
CA LEU A 287 -1.13 -3.16 -2.70
C LEU A 287 -2.18 -3.72 -1.76
N GLY A 288 -2.72 -4.90 -2.06
CA GLY A 288 -3.63 -5.58 -1.15
C GLY A 288 -4.33 -6.77 -1.78
N GLY A 289 -4.54 -7.81 -0.99
CA GLY A 289 -5.19 -9.05 -1.43
C GLY A 289 -6.20 -9.56 -0.41
N SER A 290 -6.43 -10.87 -0.34
CA SER A 290 -7.32 -11.44 0.69
C SER A 290 -6.84 -11.12 2.10
N PHE A 291 -7.77 -11.12 3.04
CA PHE A 291 -7.51 -10.91 4.45
C PHE A 291 -6.33 -11.74 4.99
N SER A 292 -5.47 -11.08 5.74
CA SER A 292 -4.37 -11.63 6.54
C SER A 292 -4.33 -10.90 7.88
N GLN A 293 -4.44 -11.67 8.96
CA GLN A 293 -4.34 -11.13 10.30
C GLN A 293 -2.90 -10.63 10.55
N ALA A 294 -1.91 -11.38 10.10
CA ALA A 294 -0.51 -11.01 10.28
C ALA A 294 -0.13 -9.68 9.60
N VAL A 295 -0.66 -9.42 8.39
CA VAL A 295 -0.44 -8.13 7.71
C VAL A 295 -1.11 -6.99 8.47
N ASN A 296 -2.36 -7.17 8.91
CA ASN A 296 -3.07 -6.13 9.67
C ASN A 296 -2.38 -5.83 11.01
N ASP A 297 -2.08 -6.86 11.79
CA ASP A 297 -1.38 -6.74 13.07
C ASP A 297 -0.04 -6.00 12.89
N ALA A 298 0.67 -6.26 11.78
CA ALA A 298 1.94 -5.60 11.50
C ALA A 298 1.76 -4.11 11.15
N VAL A 299 0.76 -3.76 10.34
CA VAL A 299 0.45 -2.38 9.94
C VAL A 299 -0.04 -1.57 11.15
N GLU A 300 -0.94 -2.12 11.96
CA GLU A 300 -1.43 -1.47 13.18
C GLU A 300 -0.30 -1.22 14.19
N ALA A 301 0.59 -2.21 14.38
CA ALA A 301 1.76 -2.05 15.23
C ALA A 301 2.74 -1.00 14.69
N ALA A 302 2.96 -0.96 13.37
CA ALA A 302 3.81 0.05 12.73
C ALA A 302 3.21 1.46 12.84
N ALA A 303 1.89 1.61 12.68
CA ALA A 303 1.22 2.89 12.88
C ALA A 303 1.37 3.41 14.32
N GLY A 304 1.42 2.50 15.30
CA GLY A 304 1.71 2.79 16.70
C GLY A 304 3.07 3.46 16.97
N THR A 305 4.01 3.45 16.03
CA THR A 305 5.31 4.16 16.16
C THR A 305 5.23 5.65 15.79
N GLY A 306 4.09 6.11 15.26
CA GLY A 306 3.87 7.49 14.81
C GLY A 306 3.99 7.69 13.30
N VAL A 307 4.32 6.65 12.54
CA VAL A 307 4.24 6.67 11.07
C VAL A 307 2.76 6.55 10.67
N LYS A 308 2.28 7.39 9.74
CA LYS A 308 0.89 7.31 9.26
C LYS A 308 0.79 6.46 8.01
N PHE A 309 -0.16 5.54 7.96
CA PHE A 309 -0.35 4.64 6.83
C PHE A 309 -1.52 5.07 5.94
N ALA A 310 -1.29 5.09 4.63
CA ALA A 310 -2.31 5.20 3.59
C ALA A 310 -2.39 3.88 2.83
N LEU A 311 -3.56 3.25 2.85
CA LEU A 311 -3.78 1.88 2.39
C LEU A 311 -4.81 1.88 1.25
N ALA A 312 -4.51 1.17 0.15
CA ALA A 312 -5.47 0.99 -0.94
C ALA A 312 -6.63 0.09 -0.50
N ALA A 313 -7.88 0.45 -0.85
CA ALA A 313 -9.07 -0.33 -0.51
C ALA A 313 -9.22 -1.64 -1.31
N GLY A 314 -8.54 -1.74 -2.47
CA GLY A 314 -8.67 -2.86 -3.41
C GLY A 314 -9.49 -2.50 -4.65
N ASN A 315 -9.30 -3.27 -5.73
CA ASN A 315 -9.90 -3.03 -7.04
C ASN A 315 -10.93 -4.11 -7.43
N GLU A 316 -11.27 -5.02 -6.51
CA GLU A 316 -12.13 -6.17 -6.78
C GLU A 316 -13.63 -5.86 -6.64
N SER A 317 -14.00 -4.61 -6.34
CA SER A 317 -15.39 -4.22 -6.04
C SER A 317 -16.04 -5.04 -4.92
N THR A 318 -15.24 -5.44 -3.93
CA THR A 318 -15.67 -6.18 -2.73
C THR A 318 -15.45 -5.38 -1.46
N ASP A 319 -16.03 -5.83 -0.35
CA ASP A 319 -15.83 -5.21 0.97
C ASP A 319 -14.35 -5.18 1.38
N ALA A 320 -13.82 -3.98 1.63
CA ALA A 320 -12.45 -3.74 2.07
C ALA A 320 -12.15 -4.40 3.43
N ALA A 321 -13.15 -4.66 4.26
CA ALA A 321 -13.01 -5.42 5.51
C ALA A 321 -12.52 -6.87 5.27
N THR A 322 -12.64 -7.38 4.04
CA THR A 322 -12.17 -8.72 3.65
C THR A 322 -10.78 -8.71 3.00
N LYS A 323 -10.11 -7.56 2.98
CA LYS A 323 -8.83 -7.33 2.30
C LYS A 323 -7.75 -6.84 3.25
N SER A 324 -6.51 -7.23 3.00
CA SER A 324 -5.36 -6.75 3.76
C SER A 324 -4.34 -6.10 2.82
N PRO A 325 -3.76 -4.95 3.18
CA PRO A 325 -3.88 -4.26 4.47
C PRO A 325 -5.14 -3.40 4.64
N ALA A 326 -6.03 -3.29 3.65
CA ALA A 326 -7.18 -2.36 3.66
C ALA A 326 -8.07 -2.39 4.92
N SER A 327 -8.18 -3.56 5.57
CA SER A 327 -8.97 -3.76 6.79
C SER A 327 -8.25 -3.41 8.10
N ALA A 328 -6.97 -3.05 8.07
CA ALA A 328 -6.19 -2.61 9.24
C ALA A 328 -6.65 -1.20 9.67
N ASN A 329 -7.45 -1.11 10.72
CA ASN A 329 -8.05 0.14 11.22
C ASN A 329 -8.15 0.19 12.74
#